data_AF-A0A9D1P097-F1
#
_entry.id   AF-A0A9D1P097-F1
#
_cell.length_a   1.000
_cell.length_b   1.000
_cell.length_c   1.000
_cell.angle_alpha   90.00
_cell.angle_beta   90.00
_cell.angle_gamma   90.00
#
_symmetry.space_group_name_H-M   'P 1'
#
loop_
_entity.id
_entity.type
_entity.pdbx_description
1 polymer ?
#
loop_
_entity_poly.entity_id
_entity_poly.type
_entity_poly.pdbx_seq_one_letter_code
_entity_poly.pdbx_strand_id
1 'polypeptide(L)' 'MEELVERAQSGDTDAFVELMESQMTNLYKAARAMLSSEDDAADAISDTILTCWEKLGSCGKSGFSEPG' A
#
# COMPACT_ATOMS: atom_id res chain seq x y z
N MET A 1 -1.10 14.43 -1.02
CA MET A 1 -0.74 13.14 -0.39
C MET A 1 -1.12 13.16 1.08
N GLU A 2 -0.68 14.15 1.87
CA GLU A 2 -1.13 14.32 3.27
C GLU A 2 -2.66 14.42 3.40
N GLU A 3 -3.32 15.18 2.54
CA GLU A 3 -4.79 15.32 2.57
C GLU A 3 -5.54 13.99 2.30
N LEU A 4 -5.00 13.15 1.40
CA LEU A 4 -5.55 11.81 1.13
C LEU A 4 -5.32 10.87 2.32
N VAL A 5 -4.17 10.99 3.00
CA VAL A 5 -3.85 10.22 4.21
C VAL A 5 -4.80 10.59 5.35
N GLU A 6 -5.04 11.88 5.60
CA GLU A 6 -5.99 12.33 6.63
C GLU A 6 -7.41 11.86 6.35
N ARG A 7 -7.87 11.97 5.09
CA ARG A 7 -9.19 11.51 4.69
C ARG A 7 -9.31 9.99 4.81
N ALA A 8 -8.31 9.24 4.34
CA ALA A 8 -8.27 7.79 4.46
C ALA A 8 -8.29 7.33 5.93
N GLN A 9 -7.57 8.01 6.82
CA GLN A 9 -7.59 7.75 8.27
C GLN A 9 -8.95 8.07 8.90
N SER A 10 -9.68 9.03 8.36
CA SER A 10 -11.05 9.37 8.78
C SER A 10 -12.10 8.34 8.33
N GLY A 11 -11.71 7.34 7.53
CA GLY A 11 -12.59 6.33 6.96
C GLY A 11 -13.10 6.66 5.55
N ASP A 12 -12.51 7.65 4.88
CA ASP A 12 -12.80 7.96 3.47
C ASP A 12 -12.16 6.89 2.57
N THR A 13 -12.97 5.92 2.16
CA THR A 13 -12.56 4.80 1.31
C THR A 13 -12.04 5.28 -0.05
N ASP A 14 -12.60 6.37 -0.58
CA ASP A 14 -12.23 6.92 -1.88
C ASP A 14 -10.82 7.52 -1.82
N ALA A 15 -10.55 8.30 -0.76
CA ALA A 15 -9.22 8.83 -0.50
C ALA A 15 -8.18 7.75 -0.25
N PHE A 16 -8.57 6.63 0.39
CA PHE A 16 -7.70 5.49 0.57
C PHE A 16 -7.36 4.81 -0.76
N VAL A 17 -8.35 4.59 -1.62
CA VAL A 17 -8.15 4.00 -2.96
C VAL A 17 -7.23 4.89 -3.80
N GLU A 18 -7.45 6.20 -3.83
CA GLU A 18 -6.60 7.14 -4.57
C GLU A 18 -5.15 7.16 -4.05
N LEU A 19 -4.98 7.15 -2.72
CA LEU A 19 -3.67 7.09 -2.07
C LEU A 19 -2.94 5.80 -2.49
N MET A 20 -3.64 4.68 -2.38
CA MET A 20 -3.11 3.38 -2.75
C MET A 20 -2.77 3.31 -4.24
N GLU A 21 -3.68 3.69 -5.14
CA GLU A 21 -3.43 3.66 -6.58
C GLU A 21 -2.26 4.55 -6.98
N SER A 22 -2.11 5.73 -6.35
CA SER A 22 -0.96 6.60 -6.61
C SER A 22 0.37 5.99 -6.16
N GLN A 23 0.41 5.35 -4.98
CA GLN A 23 1.61 4.67 -4.50
C GLN A 23 1.90 3.41 -5.32
N MET A 24 0.86 2.62 -5.57
CA MET A 24 0.90 1.35 -6.30
C MET A 24 1.30 1.58 -7.76
N THR A 25 0.73 2.55 -8.46
CA THR A 25 1.07 2.87 -9.85
C THR A 25 2.55 3.24 -10.00
N ASN A 26 3.10 3.99 -9.05
CA ASN A 26 4.52 4.34 -9.04
C ASN A 26 5.40 3.12 -8.74
N LEU A 27 5.02 2.29 -7.76
CA LEU A 27 5.72 1.04 -7.46
C LEU A 27 5.67 0.07 -8.64
N TYR A 28 4.51 -0.09 -9.28
CA TYR A 28 4.29 -0.97 -10.43
C TYR A 28 5.11 -0.51 -11.62
N LYS A 29 5.15 0.81 -11.91
CA LYS A 29 5.99 1.35 -12.98
C LYS A 29 7.48 1.13 -12.70
N ALA A 30 7.92 1.30 -11.46
CA ALA A 30 9.30 1.07 -11.05
C ALA A 30 9.66 -0.42 -11.09
N ALA A 31 8.81 -1.28 -10.53
CA ALA A 31 8.96 -2.73 -10.52
C ALA A 31 8.96 -3.30 -11.94
N ARG A 32 8.02 -2.89 -12.80
CA ARG A 32 7.97 -3.32 -14.20
C ARG A 32 9.15 -2.83 -15.03
N ALA A 33 9.80 -1.74 -14.62
CA ALA A 33 11.05 -1.28 -15.22
C ALA A 33 12.29 -2.03 -14.71
N MET A 34 12.22 -2.68 -13.53
CA MET A 34 13.34 -3.36 -12.88
C MET A 34 13.26 -4.91 -12.87
N LEU A 35 12.06 -5.49 -12.88
CA LEU A 35 11.77 -6.91 -12.74
C LEU A 35 11.21 -7.46 -14.06
N SER A 36 11.81 -8.54 -14.53
CA SER A 36 11.41 -9.23 -15.77
C SER A 36 10.25 -10.22 -15.59
N SER A 37 9.81 -10.44 -14.34
CA SER A 37 8.72 -11.36 -13.97
C SER A 37 7.63 -10.55 -13.27
N GLU A 38 6.48 -10.42 -13.93
CA GLU A 38 5.31 -9.67 -13.43
C GLU A 38 4.66 -10.33 -12.20
N ASP A 39 4.91 -11.62 -11.98
CA ASP A 39 4.37 -12.44 -10.89
C ASP A 39 4.90 -12.00 -9.51
N ASP A 40 6.23 -11.98 -9.32
CA ASP A 40 6.88 -11.50 -8.08
C ASP A 40 6.56 -10.02 -7.80
N ALA A 41 6.43 -9.20 -8.84
CA ALA A 41 6.06 -7.79 -8.69
C ALA A 41 4.63 -7.64 -8.18
N ALA A 42 3.69 -8.45 -8.70
CA ALA A 42 2.30 -8.42 -8.25
C ALA A 42 2.15 -8.89 -6.80
N ASP A 43 2.88 -9.93 -6.38
CA ASP A 43 2.90 -10.44 -5.01
C ASP A 43 3.47 -9.39 -4.04
N ALA A 44 4.66 -8.83 -4.32
CA ALA A 44 5.29 -7.82 -3.46
C ALA A 44 4.42 -6.56 -3.31
N ILE A 45 3.73 -6.16 -4.37
CA ILE A 45 2.85 -5.00 -4.36
C ILE A 45 1.56 -5.30 -3.57
N SER A 46 0.96 -6.48 -3.75
CA SER A 46 -0.23 -6.89 -3.01
C SER A 46 0.02 -7.00 -1.51
N ASP A 47 1.17 -7.54 -1.11
CA ASP A 47 1.57 -7.65 0.30
C ASP A 47 1.78 -6.27 0.94
N THR A 48 2.42 -5.36 0.19
CA THR A 48 2.61 -3.95 0.59
C THR A 48 1.26 -3.24 0.81
N ILE A 49 0.29 -3.50 -0.05
CA ILE A 49 -1.06 -2.93 0.01
C ILE A 49 -1.83 -3.45 1.20
N LEU A 50 -1.80 -4.77 1.42
CA LEU A 50 -2.47 -5.40 2.54
C LEU A 50 -1.92 -4.85 3.85
N THR A 51 -0.59 -4.77 3.96
CA THR A 51 0.10 -4.16 5.10
C THR A 51 -0.27 -2.69 5.29
N CYS A 52 -0.39 -1.91 4.20
CA CYS A 52 -0.74 -0.50 4.27
C CYS A 52 -2.19 -0.34 4.76
N TRP A 53 -3.14 -1.12 4.23
CA TRP A 53 -4.54 -1.11 4.67
C TRP A 53 -4.68 -1.51 6.15
N GLU A 54 -4.01 -2.58 6.56
CA GLU A 54 -3.97 -3.00 7.96
C GLU A 54 -3.39 -1.92 8.86
N LYS A 55 -2.29 -1.26 8.47
CA LYS A 55 -1.68 -0.18 9.28
C LYS A 55 -2.49 1.10 9.29
N LEU A 56 -3.19 1.43 8.21
CA LEU A 56 -4.01 2.63 8.11
C LEU A 56 -5.27 2.50 8.97
N GLY A 57 -5.86 1.30 9.05
CA GLY A 57 -6.91 0.96 10.02
C GLY A 57 -6.39 0.70 11.44
N SER A 58 -5.17 0.18 11.59
CA SER A 58 -4.50 -0.13 12.86
C SER A 58 -3.59 1.01 13.35
N CYS A 59 -3.90 2.27 13.03
CA CYS A 59 -3.25 3.45 13.61
C CYS A 59 -3.60 3.59 15.11
N GLY A 60 -3.17 2.58 15.87
CA GLY A 60 -3.48 2.32 17.26
C GLY A 60 -2.55 1.28 17.90
N LYS A 61 -1.99 0.29 17.17
CA LYS A 61 -1.02 -0.66 17.76
C LYS A 61 0.10 -1.11 16.82
N SER A 62 1.30 -0.77 17.27
CA SER A 62 2.59 -1.41 16.97
C SER A 62 2.50 -2.93 16.92
N GLY A 63 3.09 -3.52 15.88
CA GLY A 63 3.32 -4.97 15.81
C GLY A 63 3.54 -5.48 14.40
N PHE A 64 4.59 -5.01 13.73
CA PHE A 64 5.12 -5.75 12.58
C PHE A 64 5.85 -6.96 13.15
N SER A 65 5.15 -8.10 13.28
CA SER A 65 5.78 -9.38 13.55
C SER A 65 6.08 -10.00 12.19
N GLU A 66 7.35 -9.98 11.79
CA GLU A 66 7.86 -10.83 10.72
C GLU A 66 7.48 -12.30 10.99
N PRO A 67 6.95 -13.04 10.01
CA PRO A 67 7.03 -14.49 10.03
C PRO A 67 8.44 -14.89 9.55
N GLY A 68 9.13 -15.68 10.37
CA GLY A 68 10.47 -16.20 10.10
C GLY A 68 10.53 -17.38 9.14
#